data_AF-A0A257N8Q7-F1
#
_entry.id   AF-A0A257N8Q7-F1
#
_cell.length_a   1.000
_cell.length_b   1.000
_cell.length_c   1.000
_cell.angle_alpha   90.00
_cell.angle_beta   90.00
_cell.angle_gamma   90.00
#
_symmetry.space_group_name_H-M   'P 1'
#
loop_
_entity.id
_entity.type
_entity.pdbx_description
1 polymer ?
#
loop_
_entity_poly.entity_id
_entity_poly.type
_entity_poly.pdbx_seq_one_letter_code
_entity_poly.pdbx_strand_id
1 'polypeptide(L)' 'MSDQVVGTVKWFNDEKGFGFIEQEGGKDVFVHHS' A
#
# COMPACT_ATOMS: atom_id res chain seq x y z
N MET A 1 -0.52 14.52 -12.78
CA MET A 1 0.77 13.91 -12.44
C MET A 1 0.48 12.81 -11.44
N SER A 2 0.83 11.57 -11.74
CA SER A 2 0.78 10.47 -10.78
C SER A 2 2.18 10.31 -10.19
N ASP A 3 2.32 10.53 -8.88
CA ASP A 3 3.58 10.25 -8.20
C ASP A 3 3.71 8.73 -8.05
N GLN A 4 4.75 8.17 -8.64
CA GLN A 4 5.08 6.76 -8.48
C GLN A 4 5.86 6.59 -7.19
N VAL A 5 5.33 5.79 -6.27
CA VAL A 5 6.03 5.48 -5.01
C VAL A 5 6.33 3.98 -4.94
N VAL A 6 7.55 3.66 -4.53
CA VAL A 6 8.02 2.29 -4.31
C VAL A 6 7.95 1.98 -2.82
N GLY A 7 7.49 0.78 -2.48
CA GLY A 7 7.36 0.33 -1.11
C GLY A 7 7.15 -1.18 -1.02
N THR A 8 7.19 -1.72 0.19
CA THR A 8 6.97 -3.14 0.46
C THR A 8 5.58 -3.35 1.02
N VAL A 9 4.88 -4.41 0.58
CA VAL A 9 3.57 -4.76 1.15
C VAL A 9 3.77 -5.10 2.63
N LYS A 10 3.24 -4.25 3.51
CA LYS A 10 3.33 -4.43 4.96
C LYS A 10 2.41 -5.55 5.40
N TRP A 11 1.18 -5.50 4.92
CA TRP A 11 0.19 -6.56 5.06
C TRP A 11 -0.94 -6.36 4.06
N PHE A 12 -1.62 -7.45 3.71
CA PHE A 12 -2.81 -7.42 2.87
C PHE A 12 -3.81 -8.46 3.39
N ASN A 13 -5.08 -8.09 3.49
CA ASN A 13 -6.17 -9.00 3.80
C ASN A 13 -6.95 -9.29 2.51
N ASP A 14 -6.82 -10.51 2.02
CA ASP A 14 -7.44 -10.94 0.77
C ASP A 14 -8.98 -11.04 0.86
N GLU A 15 -9.50 -11.52 1.98
CA GLU A 15 -10.95 -11.63 2.23
C GLU A 15 -11.65 -10.27 2.21
N LYS A 16 -10.98 -9.24 2.72
CA LYS A 16 -11.50 -7.87 2.79
C LYS A 16 -11.06 -6.99 1.61
N GLY A 17 -10.09 -7.45 0.82
CA GLY A 17 -9.61 -6.74 -0.37
C GLY A 17 -8.79 -5.48 -0.12
N PHE A 18 -8.15 -5.33 1.05
CA PHE A 18 -7.35 -4.14 1.34
C PHE A 18 -6.13 -4.40 2.21
N GLY A 19 -5.20 -3.45 2.21
CA GLY A 19 -3.98 -3.51 3.00
C GLY A 19 -3.21 -2.20 3.02
N PHE A 20 -1.95 -2.30 3.44
CA PHE A 20 -1.03 -1.16 3.49
C PHE A 20 0.34 -1.53 2.92
N ILE A 21 0.96 -0.54 2.28
CA ILE A 21 2.33 -0.59 1.74
C ILE A 21 3.19 0.34 2.58
N GLU A 22 4.29 -0.18 3.11
CA GLU A 22 5.30 0.60 3.82
C GLU A 22 6.25 1.26 2.81
N GLN A 23 6.53 2.54 3.01
CA GLN A 23 7.41 3.34 2.14
C GLN A 23 8.69 3.72 2.87
N GLU A 24 9.81 3.80 2.15
CA GLU A 24 11.04 4.32 2.72
C GLU A 24 10.91 5.83 2.98
N GLY A 25 11.01 6.23 4.25
CA GLY A 25 10.98 7.64 4.66
C GLY A 25 9.61 8.31 4.59
N GLY A 26 8.53 7.54 4.42
CA GLY A 26 7.16 8.03 4.26
C GLY A 26 6.16 7.47 5.28
N LYS A 27 4.89 7.81 5.09
CA LYS A 27 3.77 7.16 5.80
C LYS A 27 3.33 5.92 5.02
N ASP A 28 2.74 4.97 5.74
CA ASP A 28 2.10 3.81 5.11
C ASP A 28 1.01 4.28 4.13
N VAL A 29 1.00 3.67 2.94
CA VAL A 29 0.02 3.95 1.90
C VAL A 29 -1.03 2.85 1.87
N PHE A 30 -2.30 3.28 1.91
CA PHE A 30 -3.44 2.39 1.81
C PHE A 30 -3.62 1.88 0.38
N VAL A 31 -3.93 0.58 0.24
CA VAL A 31 -4.25 -0.06 -1.04
C VAL A 31 -5.56 -0.86 -0.92
N HIS A 32 -6.39 -0.82 -1.96
CA HIS A 32 -7.66 -1.52 -2.05
C HIS A 32 -7.75 -2.18 -3.44
N HIS A 33 -8.14 -3.46 -3.50
CA HIS A 33 -8.42 -4.11 -4.78
C HIS A 33 -9.75 -3.56 -5.36
N SER A 34 -9.91 -3.51 -6.67
CA SER A 34 -11.18 -3.12 -7.32
C SER A 34 -11.38 -3.91 -8.60
#